data_AF-A0A957V3I8-F1
#
_entry.id   AF-A0A957V3I8-F1
#
_cell.length_a   1.000
_cell.length_b   1.000
_cell.length_c   1.000
_cell.angle_alpha   90.00
_cell.angle_beta   90.00
_cell.angle_gamma   90.00
#
_symmetry.space_group_name_H-M   'P 1'
#
loop_
_entity.id
_entity.type
_entity.pdbx_description
1 polymer ?
#
loop_
_entity_poly.entity_id
_entity_poly.type
_entity_poly.pdbx_seq_one_letter_code
_entity_poly.pdbx_strand_id
1 'polypeptide(L)'
;ALLLIALSPWHIWASRTSDGWVEAALLVTLALWLSLEALAHADLRWWAPAGLALGLLFADVPLLRPAVLLWSAAVIALGVWAGFRRGRRQPWLAPLAGGLAGALGMAAPAIVAGWRGGGLFPTGAADVPWLDNTVTLTGSLLRPDLTVDSPFALAGLLSALAAALVIVGLGALGRNVRQPAALLLGAGLLAIGASLGRADLSITPPAALLLALLPLLLAAATLALDRLLAALVEAWGGVVRPARLVTAAG
;
A
#
# COMPACT_ATOMS: atom_id res chain seq x y z
N ALA A 1 -4.82 7.75 -6.94
CA ALA A 1 -5.19 6.65 -6.02
C ALA A 1 -6.40 7.02 -5.17
N LEU A 2 -6.40 8.18 -4.50
CA LEU A 2 -7.51 8.64 -3.66
C LEU A 2 -8.87 8.67 -4.37
N LEU A 3 -8.95 9.15 -5.63
CA LEU A 3 -10.19 9.11 -6.41
C LEU A 3 -10.69 7.67 -6.69
N LEU A 4 -9.77 6.74 -6.94
CA LEU A 4 -10.13 5.32 -7.16
C LEU A 4 -10.58 4.63 -5.86
N ILE A 5 -9.99 5.01 -4.72
CA ILE A 5 -10.42 4.55 -3.40
C ILE A 5 -11.79 5.13 -3.04
N ALA A 6 -11.97 6.45 -3.23
CA ALA A 6 -13.23 7.15 -2.94
C ALA A 6 -14.41 6.66 -3.79
N LEU A 7 -14.13 6.22 -5.02
CA LEU A 7 -15.13 5.64 -5.92
C LEU A 7 -15.25 4.12 -5.78
N SER A 8 -14.44 3.46 -4.95
CA SER A 8 -14.53 2.02 -4.78
C SER A 8 -15.82 1.68 -4.01
N PRO A 9 -16.76 0.91 -4.60
CA PRO A 9 -18.03 0.58 -3.95
C PRO A 9 -17.84 -0.09 -2.60
N TRP A 10 -16.76 -0.85 -2.47
CA TRP A 10 -16.40 -1.58 -1.26
C TRP A 10 -15.94 -0.66 -0.13
N HIS A 11 -15.14 0.38 -0.40
CA HIS A 11 -14.76 1.37 0.62
C HIS A 11 -15.97 2.19 1.09
N ILE A 12 -16.88 2.55 0.16
CA ILE A 12 -18.13 3.24 0.51
C ILE A 12 -19.00 2.35 1.40
N TRP A 13 -19.13 1.06 1.08
CA TRP A 13 -19.93 0.14 1.89
C TRP A 13 -19.32 -0.13 3.26
N ALA A 14 -18.03 -0.44 3.31
CA ALA A 14 -17.31 -0.70 4.56
C ALA A 14 -17.35 0.53 5.50
N SER A 15 -17.32 1.74 4.93
CA SER A 15 -17.50 2.98 5.71
C SER A 15 -18.91 3.12 6.31
N ARG A 16 -19.94 2.59 5.66
CA ARG A 16 -21.32 2.60 6.17
C ARG A 16 -21.55 1.55 7.25
N THR A 17 -20.84 0.43 7.19
CA THR A 17 -20.97 -0.67 8.15
C THR A 17 -20.03 -0.54 9.35
N SER A 18 -19.25 0.56 9.42
CA SER A 18 -18.25 0.78 10.47
C SER A 18 -17.29 -0.41 10.63
N ASP A 19 -16.90 -1.02 9.51
CA ASP A 19 -15.96 -2.13 9.51
C ASP A 19 -14.59 -1.64 10.01
N GLY A 20 -14.06 -2.28 11.07
CA GLY A 20 -12.78 -1.92 11.68
C GLY A 20 -11.60 -2.00 10.70
N TRP A 21 -11.72 -2.75 9.60
CA TRP A 21 -10.69 -2.82 8.58
C TRP A 21 -10.61 -1.60 7.65
N VAL A 22 -11.58 -0.69 7.71
CA VAL A 22 -11.51 0.61 7.01
C VAL A 22 -10.41 1.48 7.61
N GLU A 23 -10.25 1.47 8.93
CA GLU A 23 -9.18 2.20 9.62
C GLU A 23 -7.80 1.70 9.17
N ALA A 24 -7.64 0.38 9.09
CA ALA A 24 -6.43 -0.24 8.54
C ALA A 24 -6.14 0.23 7.10
N ALA A 25 -7.15 0.30 6.23
CA ALA A 25 -6.98 0.78 4.86
C ALA A 25 -6.55 2.26 4.80
N LEU A 26 -7.12 3.12 5.65
CA LEU A 26 -6.75 4.53 5.76
C LEU A 26 -5.32 4.69 6.28
N LEU A 27 -4.96 3.96 7.33
CA LEU A 27 -3.61 3.98 7.90
C LEU A 27 -2.56 3.46 6.91
N VAL A 28 -2.86 2.40 6.14
CA VAL A 28 -1.97 1.92 5.06
C VAL A 28 -1.81 2.98 3.97
N THR A 29 -2.90 3.66 3.59
CA THR A 29 -2.85 4.76 2.60
C THR A 29 -1.99 5.92 3.09
N LEU A 30 -2.18 6.32 4.35
CA LEU A 30 -1.45 7.39 5.00
C LEU A 30 0.05 7.06 5.13
N ALA A 31 0.36 5.86 5.61
CA ALA A 31 1.74 5.38 5.74
C ALA A 31 2.44 5.31 4.37
N LEU A 32 1.74 4.82 3.34
CA LEU A 32 2.26 4.78 1.97
C LEU A 32 2.58 6.19 1.46
N TRP A 33 1.63 7.11 1.56
CA TRP A 33 1.82 8.49 1.08
C TRP A 33 2.98 9.18 1.79
N LEU A 34 2.97 9.21 3.13
CA LEU A 34 3.99 9.90 3.90
C LEU A 34 5.38 9.28 3.69
N SER A 35 5.48 7.96 3.52
CA SER A 35 6.76 7.31 3.23
C SER A 35 7.28 7.63 1.83
N LEU A 36 6.39 7.75 0.83
CA LEU A 36 6.77 8.21 -0.51
C LEU A 36 7.20 9.68 -0.51
N GLU A 37 6.51 10.56 0.22
CA GLU A 37 6.90 11.96 0.39
C GLU A 37 8.25 12.10 1.09
N ALA A 38 8.49 11.29 2.12
CA ALA A 38 9.77 11.25 2.82
C ALA A 38 10.92 10.82 1.92
N LEU A 39 10.69 9.85 1.02
CA LEU A 39 11.69 9.45 0.01
C LEU A 39 11.92 10.51 -1.06
N ALA A 40 10.86 11.23 -1.47
CA ALA A 40 10.94 12.28 -2.47
C ALA A 40 11.76 13.48 -1.94
N HIS A 41 11.41 13.98 -0.76
CA HIS A 41 11.96 15.22 -0.20
C HIS A 41 13.22 15.01 0.65
N ALA A 42 13.41 13.83 1.26
CA ALA A 42 14.54 13.50 2.15
C ALA A 42 14.74 14.43 3.35
N ASP A 43 13.70 15.14 3.79
CA ASP A 43 13.73 16.02 4.96
C ASP A 43 13.16 15.33 6.22
N LEU A 44 13.74 15.66 7.38
CA LEU A 44 13.31 15.15 8.69
C LEU A 44 11.81 15.39 8.94
N ARG A 45 11.27 16.50 8.41
CA ARG A 45 9.86 16.91 8.53
C ARG A 45 8.89 15.90 7.93
N TRP A 46 9.32 15.13 6.94
CA TRP A 46 8.52 14.09 6.29
C TRP A 46 8.78 12.70 6.89
N TRP A 47 9.97 12.46 7.43
CA TRP A 47 10.30 11.20 8.10
C TRP A 47 9.55 11.00 9.42
N ALA A 48 9.37 12.05 10.23
CA ALA A 48 8.60 11.98 11.47
C ALA A 48 7.13 11.56 11.27
N PRO A 49 6.32 12.21 10.41
CA PRO A 49 4.94 11.81 10.18
C PRO A 49 4.84 10.43 9.51
N ALA A 50 5.78 10.06 8.62
CA ALA A 50 5.84 8.71 8.07
C ALA A 50 6.05 7.65 9.16
N GLY A 51 6.97 7.92 10.09
CA GLY A 51 7.19 7.10 11.27
C GLY A 51 5.93 6.99 12.14
N LEU A 52 5.28 8.12 12.45
CA LEU A 52 4.05 8.15 13.25
C LEU A 52 2.94 7.30 12.62
N ALA A 53 2.72 7.40 11.30
CA ALA A 53 1.71 6.62 10.60
C ALA A 53 2.00 5.11 10.66
N LEU A 54 3.27 4.70 10.49
CA LEU A 54 3.69 3.31 10.65
C LEU A 54 3.54 2.83 12.11
N GLY A 55 3.87 3.66 13.09
CA GLY A 55 3.71 3.35 14.51
C GLY A 55 2.24 3.21 14.92
N LEU A 56 1.36 4.05 14.37
CA LEU A 56 -0.09 3.94 14.53
C LEU A 56 -0.61 2.63 13.93
N LEU A 57 -0.23 2.31 12.69
CA LEU A 57 -0.62 1.06 12.04
C LEU A 57 -0.14 -0.18 12.83
N PHE A 58 1.04 -0.10 13.45
CA PHE A 58 1.56 -1.15 14.34
C PHE A 58 0.73 -1.31 15.62
N ALA A 59 0.33 -0.18 16.22
CA ALA A 59 -0.43 -0.17 17.46
C ALA A 59 -1.85 -0.69 17.24
N ASP A 60 -2.50 -0.21 16.18
CA ASP A 60 -3.92 -0.37 15.92
C ASP A 60 -4.31 -1.73 15.31
N VAL A 61 -3.43 -2.33 14.49
CA VAL A 61 -3.73 -3.60 13.80
C VAL A 61 -2.73 -4.70 14.21
N PRO A 62 -2.99 -5.46 15.30
CA PRO A 62 -2.09 -6.50 15.79
C PRO A 62 -1.70 -7.55 14.74
N LEU A 63 -2.64 -7.89 13.85
CA LEU A 63 -2.42 -8.86 12.77
C LEU A 63 -1.33 -8.41 11.79
N LEU A 64 -1.17 -7.10 11.58
CA LEU A 64 -0.24 -6.52 10.62
C LEU A 64 1.12 -6.18 11.24
N ARG A 65 1.31 -6.28 12.56
CA ARG A 65 2.58 -5.97 13.24
C ARG A 65 3.83 -6.52 12.57
N PRO A 66 3.93 -7.82 12.19
CA PRO A 66 5.12 -8.32 11.51
C PRO A 66 5.32 -7.67 10.13
N ALA A 67 4.23 -7.41 9.39
CA ALA A 67 4.27 -6.71 8.11
C ALA A 67 4.73 -5.26 8.27
N VAL A 68 4.20 -4.56 9.26
CA VAL A 68 4.54 -3.17 9.54
C VAL A 68 6.01 -3.03 9.93
N LEU A 69 6.55 -3.95 10.73
CA LEU A 69 7.98 -3.97 11.06
C LEU A 69 8.84 -4.16 9.81
N LEU A 70 8.50 -5.14 8.96
CA LEU A 70 9.24 -5.43 7.74
C LEU A 70 9.16 -4.26 6.75
N TRP A 71 7.98 -3.64 6.65
CA TRP A 71 7.77 -2.49 5.79
C TRP A 71 8.47 -1.24 6.33
N SER A 72 8.46 -1.01 7.65
CA SER A 72 9.21 0.07 8.30
C SER A 72 10.72 -0.08 8.09
N ALA A 73 11.24 -1.31 8.21
CA ALA A 73 12.63 -1.61 7.92
C ALA A 73 12.98 -1.32 6.45
N ALA A 74 12.11 -1.68 5.51
CA ALA A 74 12.27 -1.37 4.10
C ALA A 74 12.26 0.16 3.85
N VAL A 75 11.32 0.89 4.46
CA VAL A 75 11.20 2.36 4.37
C VAL A 75 12.48 3.03 4.85
N ILE A 76 13.01 2.62 6.01
CA ILE A 76 14.25 3.16 6.58
C ILE A 76 15.44 2.81 5.68
N ALA A 77 15.58 1.55 5.27
CA ALA A 77 16.70 1.11 4.43
C ALA A 77 16.72 1.84 3.08
N LEU A 78 15.57 2.02 2.44
CA LEU A 78 15.42 2.78 1.20
C LEU A 78 15.71 4.27 1.43
N GLY A 79 15.28 4.84 2.55
CA GLY A 79 15.58 6.22 2.93
C GLY A 79 17.07 6.48 3.11
N VAL A 80 17.74 5.60 3.87
CA VAL A 80 19.19 5.66 4.11
C VAL A 80 19.96 5.49 2.80
N TRP A 81 19.56 4.52 1.97
CA TRP A 81 20.17 4.28 0.67
C TRP A 81 19.99 5.46 -0.30
N ALA A 82 18.79 6.04 -0.37
CA ALA A 82 18.51 7.21 -1.18
C ALA A 82 19.33 8.43 -0.72
N GLY A 83 19.43 8.65 0.59
CA GLY A 83 20.27 9.70 1.19
C GLY A 83 21.75 9.49 0.89
N PHE A 84 22.26 8.26 1.01
CA PHE A 84 23.65 7.92 0.70
C PHE A 84 23.98 8.20 -0.77
N ARG A 85 23.08 7.84 -1.70
CA ARG A 85 23.27 8.09 -3.13
C ARG A 85 23.24 9.58 -3.51
N ARG A 86 22.56 10.42 -2.72
CA ARG A 86 22.48 11.88 -2.94
C ARG A 86 23.65 12.66 -2.32
N GLY A 87 24.55 11.99 -1.59
CA GLY A 87 25.80 12.55 -1.07
C GLY A 87 25.67 13.32 0.25
N ARG A 88 26.79 13.91 0.72
CA ARG A 88 26.96 14.51 2.06
C ARG A 88 26.05 15.71 2.39
N ARG A 89 25.35 16.28 1.40
CA ARG A 89 24.49 17.46 1.61
C ARG A 89 23.10 17.12 2.16
N GLN A 90 22.67 15.84 2.10
CA GLN A 90 21.39 15.42 2.68
C GLN A 90 21.59 14.58 3.95
N PRO A 91 20.72 14.76 4.96
CA PRO A 91 20.82 14.03 6.22
C PRO A 91 20.39 12.58 6.00
N TRP A 92 21.33 11.72 5.62
CA TRP A 92 21.11 10.27 5.40
C TRP A 92 20.62 9.54 6.67
N LEU A 93 20.79 10.15 7.85
CA LEU A 93 20.27 9.67 9.14
C LEU A 93 18.86 10.16 9.46
N ALA A 94 18.26 11.07 8.67
CA ALA A 94 16.89 11.54 8.90
C ALA A 94 15.83 10.41 8.95
N PRO A 95 15.92 9.34 8.15
CA PRO A 95 15.02 8.19 8.28
C PRO A 95 15.13 7.49 9.64
N LEU A 96 16.35 7.39 10.17
CA LEU A 96 16.60 6.79 11.48
C LEU A 96 16.15 7.71 12.61
N ALA A 97 16.51 8.99 12.56
CA ALA A 97 16.18 9.93 13.62
C ALA A 97 14.67 10.25 13.66
N GLY A 98 14.07 10.65 12.53
CA GLY A 98 12.67 11.04 12.47
C GLY A 98 11.72 9.84 12.37
N GLY A 99 12.04 8.90 11.47
CA GLY A 99 11.19 7.74 11.19
C GLY A 99 11.08 6.78 12.36
N LEU A 100 12.19 6.38 12.98
CA LEU A 100 12.14 5.50 14.15
C LEU A 100 11.55 6.20 15.38
N ALA A 101 11.90 7.46 15.63
CA ALA A 101 11.35 8.18 16.77
C ALA A 101 9.82 8.35 16.65
N GLY A 102 9.32 8.69 15.45
CA GLY A 102 7.87 8.75 15.18
C GLY A 102 7.21 7.38 15.35
N ALA A 103 7.79 6.34 14.77
CA ALA A 103 7.24 4.98 14.88
C ALA A 103 7.20 4.49 16.33
N LEU A 104 8.29 4.64 17.07
CA LEU A 104 8.36 4.26 18.48
C LEU A 104 7.43 5.11 19.35
N GLY A 105 7.27 6.41 19.05
CA GLY A 105 6.37 7.28 19.80
C GLY A 105 4.93 6.78 19.82
N MET A 106 4.45 6.28 18.68
CA MET A 106 3.08 5.74 18.56
C MET A 106 2.98 4.25 18.90
N ALA A 107 4.03 3.47 18.63
CA ALA A 107 4.03 2.03 18.92
C ALA A 107 4.33 1.71 20.40
N ALA A 108 4.99 2.60 21.15
CA ALA A 108 5.44 2.33 22.52
C ALA A 108 4.34 1.84 23.47
N PRO A 109 3.12 2.44 23.51
CA PRO A 109 2.05 1.95 24.38
C PRO A 109 1.68 0.49 24.06
N ALA A 110 1.55 0.15 22.77
CA ALA A 110 1.24 -1.19 22.31
C ALA A 110 2.37 -2.18 22.61
N ILE A 111 3.63 -1.75 22.51
CA ILE A 111 4.80 -2.57 22.85
C ILE A 111 4.81 -2.91 24.34
N VAL A 112 4.64 -1.89 25.20
CA VAL A 112 4.61 -2.07 26.66
C VAL A 112 3.44 -2.94 27.08
N ALA A 113 2.25 -2.73 26.49
CA ALA A 113 1.09 -3.56 26.75
C ALA A 113 1.33 -5.02 26.33
N GLY A 114 1.90 -5.24 25.13
CA GLY A 114 2.22 -6.58 24.63
C GLY A 114 3.26 -7.32 25.48
N TRP A 115 4.27 -6.61 26.01
CA TRP A 115 5.26 -7.19 26.93
C TRP A 115 4.65 -7.56 28.28
N ARG A 116 3.76 -6.72 28.82
CA ARG A 116 3.07 -7.01 30.09
C ARG A 116 2.04 -8.13 29.95
N GLY A 117 1.37 -8.21 28.80
CA GLY A 117 0.32 -9.19 28.51
C GLY A 117 0.82 -10.52 27.93
N GLY A 118 2.14 -10.70 27.76
CA GLY A 118 2.73 -11.96 27.29
C GLY A 118 2.57 -12.24 25.78
N GLY A 119 2.22 -11.25 24.96
CA GLY A 119 1.96 -11.45 23.54
C GLY A 119 2.01 -10.17 22.71
N LEU A 120 3.20 -9.81 22.20
CA LEU A 120 3.37 -8.67 21.29
C LEU A 120 2.99 -9.02 19.84
N PHE A 121 3.19 -10.27 19.46
CA PHE A 121 2.83 -10.79 18.16
C PHE A 121 1.71 -11.82 18.32
N PRO A 122 0.75 -11.87 17.39
CA PRO A 122 -0.23 -12.94 17.38
C PRO A 122 0.51 -14.28 17.25
N THR A 123 0.26 -15.21 18.16
CA THR A 123 0.66 -16.61 18.01
C THR A 123 -0.19 -17.19 16.89
N GLY A 124 0.37 -17.32 15.69
CA GLY A 124 -0.31 -18.01 14.61
C GLY A 124 -0.65 -19.43 15.04
N ALA A 125 -1.86 -19.91 14.75
CA ALA A 125 -2.16 -21.32 14.86
C ALA A 125 -1.19 -22.07 13.94
N ALA A 126 -0.43 -23.01 14.51
CA ALA A 126 0.69 -23.69 13.84
C ALA A 126 0.27 -24.48 12.58
N ASP A 127 -1.04 -24.68 12.39
CA ASP A 127 -1.61 -25.57 11.37
C ASP A 127 -2.45 -24.86 10.30
N VAL A 128 -2.43 -23.53 10.21
CA VAL A 128 -3.21 -22.82 9.17
C VAL A 128 -2.51 -22.99 7.81
N PRO A 129 -3.14 -23.64 6.81
CA PRO A 129 -2.54 -23.82 5.49
C PRO A 129 -2.49 -22.46 4.78
N TRP A 130 -1.34 -21.78 4.90
CA TRP A 130 -1.07 -20.47 4.31
C TRP A 130 -1.41 -20.42 2.82
N LEU A 131 -1.12 -21.51 2.09
CA LEU A 131 -1.42 -21.64 0.66
C LEU A 131 -2.93 -21.58 0.39
N ASP A 132 -3.75 -22.33 1.12
CA ASP A 132 -5.21 -22.35 0.94
C ASP A 132 -5.83 -20.99 1.27
N ASN A 133 -5.32 -20.31 2.31
CA ASN A 133 -5.72 -18.96 2.64
C ASN A 133 -5.36 -17.96 1.55
N THR A 134 -4.15 -18.04 0.99
CA THR A 134 -3.75 -17.15 -0.12
C THR A 134 -4.59 -17.38 -1.39
N VAL A 135 -4.96 -18.63 -1.68
CA VAL A 135 -5.88 -18.96 -2.78
C VAL A 135 -7.26 -18.37 -2.52
N THR A 136 -7.77 -18.48 -1.29
CA THR A 136 -9.07 -17.93 -0.88
C THR A 136 -9.10 -16.40 -0.95
N LEU A 137 -8.03 -15.73 -0.49
CA LEU A 137 -7.86 -14.28 -0.58
C LEU A 137 -7.73 -13.81 -2.04
N THR A 138 -6.99 -14.54 -2.86
CA THR A 138 -6.86 -14.22 -4.30
C THR A 138 -8.17 -14.48 -5.04
N GLY A 139 -8.89 -15.53 -4.67
CA GLY A 139 -10.21 -15.85 -5.17
C GLY A 139 -11.22 -14.75 -4.85
N SER A 140 -11.27 -14.26 -3.62
CA SER A 140 -12.16 -13.17 -3.19
C SER A 140 -11.82 -11.79 -3.81
N LEU A 141 -10.58 -11.58 -4.26
CA LEU A 141 -10.22 -10.42 -5.07
C LEU A 141 -10.84 -10.43 -6.47
N LEU A 142 -10.96 -11.62 -7.08
CA LEU A 142 -11.30 -11.79 -8.51
C LEU A 142 -12.72 -12.34 -8.75
N ARG A 143 -13.28 -13.11 -7.82
CA ARG A 143 -14.59 -13.76 -7.93
C ARG A 143 -15.50 -13.35 -6.78
N PRO A 144 -16.67 -12.76 -7.09
CA PRO A 144 -17.64 -12.31 -6.08
C PRO A 144 -18.37 -13.46 -5.36
N ASP A 145 -18.45 -14.63 -5.99
CA ASP A 145 -19.26 -15.78 -5.56
C ASP A 145 -18.81 -16.44 -4.24
N LEU A 146 -17.65 -16.04 -3.68
CA LEU A 146 -17.11 -16.56 -2.42
C LEU A 146 -17.38 -15.66 -1.21
N THR A 147 -18.11 -14.56 -1.39
CA THR A 147 -18.48 -13.62 -0.31
C THR A 147 -19.96 -13.74 0.03
N VAL A 148 -20.31 -14.82 0.75
CA VAL A 148 -21.70 -15.25 1.00
C VAL A 148 -22.52 -14.22 1.80
N ASP A 149 -21.88 -13.30 2.53
CA ASP A 149 -22.55 -12.39 3.48
C ASP A 149 -22.49 -10.89 3.12
N SER A 150 -22.38 -10.50 1.84
CA SER A 150 -22.40 -9.07 1.46
C SER A 150 -23.43 -8.72 0.38
N PRO A 151 -24.01 -7.50 0.40
CA PRO A 151 -24.92 -7.03 -0.65
C PRO A 151 -24.23 -6.83 -2.01
N PHE A 152 -22.90 -6.99 -2.08
CA PHE A 152 -22.12 -6.99 -3.32
C PHE A 152 -21.63 -8.39 -3.70
N ALA A 153 -22.31 -9.47 -3.26
CA ALA A 153 -22.02 -10.87 -3.62
C ALA A 153 -21.94 -11.18 -5.14
N LEU A 154 -22.14 -10.18 -6.01
CA LEU A 154 -22.03 -10.25 -7.47
C LEU A 154 -20.99 -9.27 -8.07
N ALA A 155 -20.33 -8.43 -7.25
CA ALA A 155 -19.30 -7.50 -7.68
C ALA A 155 -17.99 -7.79 -6.94
N GLY A 156 -16.96 -8.22 -7.67
CA GLY A 156 -15.64 -8.43 -7.08
C GLY A 156 -15.09 -7.15 -6.44
N LEU A 157 -14.25 -7.30 -5.42
CA LEU A 157 -13.64 -6.19 -4.68
C LEU A 157 -12.87 -5.24 -5.61
N LEU A 158 -12.32 -5.80 -6.69
CA LEU A 158 -11.84 -5.07 -7.86
C LEU A 158 -12.77 -5.34 -9.05
N SER A 159 -13.11 -4.29 -9.80
CA SER A 159 -13.69 -4.47 -11.14
C SER A 159 -12.67 -5.14 -12.07
N ALA A 160 -13.13 -5.83 -13.13
CA ALA A 160 -12.24 -6.46 -14.11
C ALA A 160 -11.22 -5.47 -14.71
N LEU A 161 -11.63 -4.21 -14.92
CA LEU A 161 -10.75 -3.13 -15.34
C LEU A 161 -9.70 -2.78 -14.27
N ALA A 162 -10.11 -2.64 -13.01
CA ALA A 162 -9.18 -2.37 -11.92
C ALA A 162 -8.19 -3.52 -11.74
N ALA A 163 -8.64 -4.77 -11.81
CA ALA A 163 -7.78 -5.95 -11.76
C ALA A 163 -6.77 -5.98 -12.92
N ALA A 164 -7.20 -5.67 -14.15
CA ALA A 164 -6.30 -5.57 -15.29
C ALA A 164 -5.25 -4.46 -15.09
N LEU A 165 -5.65 -3.28 -14.62
CA LEU A 165 -4.73 -2.18 -14.31
C LEU A 165 -3.76 -2.54 -13.17
N VAL A 166 -4.21 -3.27 -12.15
CA VAL A 166 -3.36 -3.81 -11.08
C VAL A 166 -2.31 -4.74 -11.67
N ILE A 167 -2.69 -5.72 -12.49
CA ILE A 167 -1.76 -6.68 -13.12
C ILE A 167 -0.71 -5.94 -13.97
N VAL A 168 -1.14 -5.00 -14.81
CA VAL A 168 -0.23 -4.18 -15.62
C VAL A 168 0.68 -3.33 -14.74
N GLY A 169 0.14 -2.76 -13.66
CA GLY A 169 0.85 -1.95 -12.67
C GLY A 169 1.91 -2.75 -11.92
N LEU A 170 1.59 -3.96 -11.50
CA LEU A 170 2.53 -4.90 -10.88
C LEU A 170 3.66 -5.28 -11.85
N GLY A 171 3.33 -5.55 -13.12
CA GLY A 171 4.34 -5.77 -14.17
C GLY A 171 5.23 -4.53 -14.37
N ALA A 172 4.67 -3.33 -14.25
CA ALA A 172 5.41 -2.09 -14.32
C ALA A 172 6.33 -1.87 -13.10
N LEU A 173 5.89 -2.24 -11.90
CA LEU A 173 6.73 -2.26 -10.68
C LEU A 173 7.94 -3.18 -10.87
N GLY A 174 7.74 -4.38 -11.42
CA GLY A 174 8.83 -5.32 -11.72
C GLY A 174 9.89 -4.76 -12.68
N ARG A 175 9.49 -3.92 -13.64
CA ARG A 175 10.43 -3.23 -14.55
C ARG A 175 11.15 -2.05 -13.89
N ASN A 176 10.55 -1.47 -12.84
CA ASN A 176 11.06 -0.30 -12.13
C ASN A 176 11.69 -0.64 -10.77
N VAL A 177 12.10 -1.89 -10.52
CA VAL A 177 12.69 -2.36 -9.24
C VAL A 177 13.90 -1.54 -8.78
N ARG A 178 14.56 -0.79 -9.68
CA ARG A 178 15.66 0.12 -9.33
C ARG A 178 15.20 1.42 -8.66
N GLN A 179 13.92 1.77 -8.75
CA GLN A 179 13.35 2.95 -8.14
C GLN A 179 12.89 2.66 -6.69
N PRO A 180 13.28 3.48 -5.71
CA PRO A 180 12.94 3.24 -4.31
C PRO A 180 11.43 3.24 -4.05
N ALA A 181 10.65 4.05 -4.78
CA ALA A 181 9.19 4.07 -4.69
C ALA A 181 8.56 2.72 -5.10
N ALA A 182 9.08 2.09 -6.16
CA ALA A 182 8.60 0.79 -6.62
C ALA A 182 8.93 -0.33 -5.61
N LEU A 183 10.14 -0.29 -5.03
CA LEU A 183 10.55 -1.21 -3.97
C LEU A 183 9.68 -1.05 -2.71
N LEU A 184 9.33 0.18 -2.33
CA LEU A 184 8.49 0.46 -1.18
C LEU A 184 7.06 -0.09 -1.37
N LEU A 185 6.48 0.15 -2.55
CA LEU A 185 5.17 -0.39 -2.92
C LEU A 185 5.18 -1.93 -2.95
N GLY A 186 6.19 -2.52 -3.58
CA GLY A 186 6.36 -3.98 -3.64
C GLY A 186 6.57 -4.61 -2.26
N ALA A 187 7.39 -3.99 -1.41
CA ALA A 187 7.62 -4.44 -0.04
C ALA A 187 6.34 -4.38 0.80
N GLY A 188 5.54 -3.31 0.68
CA GLY A 188 4.25 -3.19 1.34
C GLY A 188 3.26 -4.28 0.90
N LEU A 189 3.14 -4.51 -0.41
CA LEU A 189 2.28 -5.56 -0.98
C LEU A 189 2.65 -6.95 -0.46
N LEU A 190 3.95 -7.28 -0.49
CA LEU A 190 4.43 -8.58 -0.03
C LEU A 190 4.28 -8.75 1.49
N ALA A 191 4.65 -7.73 2.26
CA ALA A 191 4.59 -7.79 3.72
C ALA A 191 3.15 -7.94 4.22
N ILE A 192 2.25 -7.07 3.75
CA ILE A 192 0.84 -7.09 4.17
C ILE A 192 0.16 -8.33 3.61
N GLY A 193 0.38 -8.68 2.34
CA GLY A 193 -0.19 -9.90 1.74
C GLY A 193 0.23 -11.18 2.46
N ALA A 194 1.51 -11.31 2.81
CA ALA A 194 2.00 -12.46 3.58
C ALA A 194 1.39 -12.53 4.98
N SER A 195 1.15 -11.37 5.63
CA SER A 195 0.51 -11.29 6.94
C SER A 195 -0.96 -11.68 6.88
N LEU A 196 -1.70 -11.22 5.85
CA LEU A 196 -3.09 -11.60 5.63
C LEU A 196 -3.24 -13.08 5.32
N GLY A 197 -2.28 -13.70 4.62
CA GLY A 197 -2.27 -15.16 4.39
C GLY A 197 -2.19 -16.00 5.68
N ARG A 198 -1.75 -15.40 6.79
CA ARG A 198 -1.71 -16.04 8.12
C ARG A 198 -2.95 -15.75 8.97
N ALA A 199 -3.90 -14.98 8.45
CA ALA A 199 -5.14 -14.66 9.15
C ALA A 199 -6.01 -15.91 9.30
N ASP A 200 -6.74 -15.99 10.41
CA ASP A 200 -7.79 -16.99 10.57
C ASP A 200 -9.06 -16.50 9.86
N LEU A 201 -9.33 -17.08 8.69
CA LEU A 201 -10.48 -16.74 7.85
C LEU A 201 -11.82 -17.20 8.46
N SER A 202 -11.80 -18.04 9.49
CA SER A 202 -13.02 -18.42 10.23
C SER A 202 -13.54 -17.30 11.14
N ILE A 203 -12.64 -16.39 11.55
CA ILE A 203 -12.95 -15.29 12.46
C ILE A 203 -13.21 -14.00 11.69
N THR A 204 -12.42 -13.72 10.65
CA THR A 204 -12.49 -12.46 9.89
C THR A 204 -12.77 -12.74 8.41
N PRO A 205 -13.79 -12.11 7.81
CA PRO A 205 -14.10 -12.35 6.41
C PRO A 205 -12.96 -11.86 5.50
N PRO A 206 -12.67 -12.59 4.41
CA PRO A 206 -11.54 -12.28 3.53
C PRO A 206 -11.65 -10.89 2.90
N ALA A 207 -12.87 -10.44 2.59
CA ALA A 207 -13.10 -9.14 1.99
C ALA A 207 -12.77 -7.96 2.92
N ALA A 208 -12.91 -8.14 4.25
CA ALA A 208 -12.49 -7.13 5.23
C ALA A 208 -10.96 -7.07 5.33
N LEU A 209 -10.30 -8.23 5.37
CA LEU A 209 -8.83 -8.32 5.37
C LEU A 209 -8.21 -7.64 4.14
N LEU A 210 -8.81 -7.81 2.97
CA LEU A 210 -8.35 -7.24 1.70
C LEU A 210 -8.46 -5.71 1.65
N LEU A 211 -9.25 -5.06 2.51
CA LEU A 211 -9.31 -3.59 2.60
C LEU A 211 -7.95 -3.00 2.93
N ALA A 212 -7.15 -3.65 3.78
CA ALA A 212 -5.79 -3.19 4.10
C ALA A 212 -4.85 -3.27 2.89
N LEU A 213 -5.12 -4.14 1.92
CA LEU A 213 -4.28 -4.36 0.73
C LEU A 213 -4.74 -3.51 -0.47
N LEU A 214 -6.01 -3.07 -0.47
CA LEU A 214 -6.64 -2.28 -1.53
C LEU A 214 -5.87 -0.99 -1.89
N PRO A 215 -5.39 -0.16 -0.95
CA PRO A 215 -4.65 1.06 -1.29
C PRO A 215 -3.39 0.78 -2.11
N LEU A 216 -2.68 -0.31 -1.81
CA LEU A 216 -1.46 -0.70 -2.48
C LEU A 216 -1.73 -1.22 -3.89
N LEU A 217 -2.80 -2.00 -4.07
CA LEU A 217 -3.26 -2.45 -5.39
C LEU A 217 -3.66 -1.26 -6.25
N LEU A 218 -4.42 -0.32 -5.70
CA LEU A 218 -4.85 0.88 -6.43
C LEU A 218 -3.67 1.81 -6.72
N ALA A 219 -2.65 1.87 -5.87
CA ALA A 219 -1.40 2.56 -6.18
C ALA A 219 -0.67 1.90 -7.37
N ALA A 220 -0.61 0.57 -7.43
CA ALA A 220 -0.08 -0.13 -8.60
C ALA A 220 -0.92 0.17 -9.87
N ALA A 221 -2.24 0.16 -9.76
CA ALA A 221 -3.13 0.51 -10.87
C ALA A 221 -2.92 1.94 -11.38
N THR A 222 -2.64 2.91 -10.50
CA THR A 222 -2.33 4.28 -10.93
C THR A 222 -1.05 4.38 -11.72
N LEU A 223 -0.07 3.52 -11.45
CA LEU A 223 1.18 3.46 -12.20
C LEU A 223 0.96 2.92 -13.62
N ALA A 224 0.00 2.00 -13.80
CA ALA A 224 -0.44 1.56 -15.12
C ALA A 224 -1.18 2.67 -15.88
N LEU A 225 -2.07 3.41 -15.21
CA LEU A 225 -2.80 4.55 -15.80
C LEU A 225 -1.85 5.64 -16.28
N ASP A 226 -0.85 6.01 -15.47
CA ASP A 226 0.13 7.04 -15.83
C ASP A 226 0.92 6.65 -17.09
N ARG A 227 1.33 5.37 -17.19
CA ARG A 227 2.00 4.85 -18.40
C ARG A 227 1.10 4.82 -19.62
N LEU A 228 -0.17 4.48 -19.44
CA LEU A 228 -1.15 4.46 -20.53
C LEU A 228 -1.39 5.89 -21.04
N LEU A 229 -1.52 6.87 -20.15
CA LEU A 229 -1.64 8.28 -20.49
C LEU A 229 -0.38 8.79 -21.21
N ALA A 230 0.81 8.45 -20.73
CA ALA A 230 2.06 8.82 -21.39
C ALA A 230 2.13 8.25 -22.82
N ALA A 231 1.80 6.96 -23.00
CA ALA A 231 1.77 6.33 -24.31
C ALA A 231 0.71 6.95 -25.24
N LEU A 232 -0.45 7.33 -24.69
CA LEU A 232 -1.50 8.03 -25.44
C LEU A 232 -1.02 9.42 -25.90
N VAL A 233 -0.36 10.18 -25.01
CA VAL A 233 0.20 11.49 -25.32
C VAL A 233 1.30 11.39 -26.37
N GLU A 234 2.17 10.37 -26.32
CA GLU A 234 3.18 10.14 -27.36
C GLU A 234 2.54 9.79 -28.71
N ALA A 235 1.54 8.90 -28.72
CA ALA A 235 0.86 8.47 -29.94
C ALA A 235 0.05 9.61 -30.59
N TRP A 236 -0.68 10.40 -29.79
CA TRP A 236 -1.55 11.46 -30.27
C TRP A 236 -0.89 12.83 -30.35
N GLY A 237 0.20 13.05 -29.61
CA GLY A 237 0.97 14.29 -29.63
C GLY A 237 1.63 14.56 -30.99
N GLY A 238 1.84 13.53 -31.81
CA GLY A 238 2.24 13.69 -33.21
C GLY A 238 1.10 14.13 -34.14
N VAL A 239 -0.15 13.78 -33.80
CA VAL A 239 -1.35 14.01 -34.64
C VAL A 239 -2.03 15.35 -34.30
N VAL A 240 -2.01 15.77 -33.03
CA VAL A 240 -2.71 16.97 -32.53
C VAL A 240 -1.78 18.19 -32.42
N ARG A 241 -0.52 18.10 -32.84
CA ARG A 241 0.30 19.32 -33.01
C ARG A 241 -0.42 20.21 -34.04
N PRO A 242 -0.73 21.48 -33.72
CA PRO A 242 -1.17 22.40 -34.75
C PRO A 242 -0.05 22.45 -35.78
N ALA A 243 -0.35 21.98 -36.99
CA ALA A 243 0.52 22.17 -38.14
C ALA A 243 0.94 23.64 -38.13
N ARG A 244 2.25 23.88 -38.26
CA ARG A 244 2.79 25.23 -38.52
C ARG A 244 2.16 25.74 -39.82
N LEU A 245 0.97 26.31 -39.72
CA LEU A 245 0.28 27.03 -40.79
C LEU A 245 0.60 28.53 -40.64
N VAL A 246 1.88 28.90 -40.59
CA VAL A 246 2.34 30.27 -40.85
C VAL A 246 3.76 30.22 -41.42
N THR A 247 3.92 29.63 -42.61
CA THR A 247 5.04 29.96 -43.53
C THR A 247 4.56 30.06 -44.98
N ALA A 248 3.30 30.41 -45.21
CA ALA A 248 2.74 30.59 -46.55
C ALA A 248 1.67 31.69 -46.58
N ALA A 249 2.06 32.89 -46.18
CA ALA A 249 1.49 34.19 -46.55
C ALA A 249 2.58 35.18 -46.11
N GLY A 250 3.53 35.54 -46.96
CA GLY A 250 3.34 36.32 -48.18
C GLY A 250 4.08 37.62 -47.93
#